data_AF-A0A6P1Q383-F1
#
_entry.id   AF-A0A6P1Q383-F1
#
_cell.length_a   1.000
_cell.length_b   1.000
_cell.length_c   1.000
_cell.angle_alpha   90.00
_cell.angle_beta   90.00
_cell.angle_gamma   90.00
#
_symmetry.space_group_name_H-M   'P 1'
#
loop_
_entity.id
_entity.type
_entity.pdbx_description
1 polymer ?
#
loop_
_entity_poly.entity_id
_entity_poly.type
_entity_poly.pdbx_seq_one_letter_code
_entity_poly.pdbx_strand_id
1 'polypeptide(L)' 'MKSIWCAKDRNKAFDAAMKGDAVSPADCKTDLAQHYQLGILFGIQGTPAILLENGLMIPGYQGPQEMKQLLDKQKSGN' A
#
# COMPACT_ATOMS: atom_id res chain seq x y z
N MET A 1 -4.39 11.61 -1.86
CA MET A 1 -4.14 10.65 -0.76
C MET A 1 -4.62 11.12 0.60
N LYS A 2 -4.26 12.33 1.08
CA LYS A 2 -4.68 12.83 2.42
C LYS A 2 -6.18 12.68 2.68
N SER A 3 -7.02 13.17 1.77
CA SER A 3 -8.48 13.09 1.94
C SER A 3 -9.03 11.67 1.91
N ILE A 4 -8.41 10.75 1.17
CA ILE A 4 -8.77 9.32 1.21
C ILE A 4 -8.47 8.74 2.60
N TRP A 5 -7.31 9.04 3.18
CA TRP A 5 -6.91 8.57 4.52
C TRP A 5 -7.71 9.24 5.65
N CYS A 6 -8.32 10.39 5.37
CA CYS A 6 -9.17 11.12 6.30
C CYS A 6 -10.67 10.89 6.08
N ALA A 7 -11.05 10.11 5.06
CA ALA A 7 -12.45 9.76 4.84
C ALA A 7 -12.98 8.87 5.97
N LYS A 8 -14.29 9.00 6.26
CA LYS A 8 -14.98 8.12 7.21
C LYS A 8 -14.88 6.65 6.79
N ASP A 9 -14.98 6.39 5.49
CA ASP A 9 -14.77 5.09 4.88
C ASP A 9 -13.61 5.20 3.88
N ARG A 10 -12.43 4.77 4.33
CA ARG A 10 -11.20 4.83 3.54
C ARG A 10 -11.23 3.89 2.34
N ASN A 11 -11.84 2.72 2.49
CA ASN A 11 -11.97 1.72 1.42
C ASN A 11 -12.79 2.30 0.27
N LYS A 12 -13.99 2.82 0.58
CA LYS A 12 -14.85 3.45 -0.43
C LYS A 12 -14.19 4.65 -1.11
N ALA A 13 -13.48 5.49 -0.34
CA ALA A 13 -12.77 6.64 -0.89
C ALA A 13 -11.60 6.25 -1.80
N PHE A 14 -10.87 5.19 -1.45
CA PHE A 14 -9.78 4.67 -2.28
C PHE A 14 -10.33 4.02 -3.56
N ASP A 15 -11.41 3.23 -3.46
CA ASP A 15 -12.07 2.61 -4.62
C ASP A 15 -12.54 3.67 -5.62
N ALA A 16 -13.15 4.76 -5.14
CA ALA A 16 -13.56 5.89 -5.97
C ALA A 16 -12.36 6.53 -6.67
N ALA A 17 -11.28 6.82 -5.93
CA ALA A 17 -10.07 7.40 -6.50
C ALA A 17 -9.44 6.50 -7.59
N MET A 18 -9.37 5.19 -7.36
CA MET A 18 -8.81 4.23 -8.32
C MET A 18 -9.67 4.07 -9.57
N LYS A 19 -10.97 4.35 -9.50
CA LYS A 19 -11.88 4.43 -10.66
C LYS A 19 -11.78 5.75 -11.42
N GLY A 20 -11.07 6.75 -10.88
CA GLY A 20 -10.99 8.09 -11.43
C GLY A 20 -12.09 9.04 -10.94
N ASP A 21 -12.91 8.62 -9.97
CA ASP A 21 -13.96 9.46 -9.39
C ASP A 21 -13.37 10.51 -8.42
N ALA A 22 -14.07 11.62 -8.24
CA ALA A 22 -13.69 12.64 -7.28
C ALA A 22 -13.84 12.15 -5.83
N VAL A 23 -12.83 12.41 -5.01
CA VAL A 23 -12.88 12.18 -3.56
C VAL A 23 -13.08 13.52 -2.85
N SER A 24 -14.11 13.60 -2.01
CA SER A 24 -14.38 14.80 -1.23
C SER A 24 -13.17 15.21 -0.38
N PRO A 25 -12.80 16.50 -0.37
CA PRO A 25 -11.75 17.00 0.50
C PRO A 25 -12.06 16.70 1.97
N ALA A 26 -11.09 16.14 2.66
CA ALA A 26 -11.16 15.82 4.08
C ALA A 26 -9.77 16.00 4.70
N ASP A 27 -9.76 16.42 5.96
CA ASP A 27 -8.56 16.56 6.78
C ASP A 27 -8.74 15.90 8.15
N CYS A 28 -7.64 15.44 8.72
CA CYS A 28 -7.56 14.69 9.96
C CYS A 28 -6.12 14.65 10.46
N LYS A 29 -5.89 14.11 11.67
CA LYS A 29 -4.56 14.06 12.29
C LYS A 29 -3.56 13.11 11.63
N THR A 30 -3.97 12.25 10.69
CA THR A 30 -3.10 11.28 10.03
C THR A 30 -2.00 11.98 9.24
N ASP A 31 -0.74 11.76 9.60
CA ASP A 31 0.42 12.32 8.90
C ASP A 31 0.94 11.34 7.83
N LEU A 32 0.71 11.66 6.55
CA LEU A 32 1.17 10.82 5.44
C LEU A 32 2.69 10.91 5.21
N ALA A 33 3.36 11.93 5.73
CA ALA A 33 4.82 12.03 5.63
C ALA A 33 5.48 10.86 6.37
N GLN A 34 4.89 10.38 7.47
CA GLN A 34 5.40 9.21 8.18
C GLN A 34 5.32 7.93 7.35
N HIS A 35 4.25 7.73 6.57
CA HIS A 35 4.14 6.58 5.66
C HIS A 35 5.22 6.64 4.57
N TYR A 36 5.41 7.82 3.98
CA TYR A 36 6.41 8.04 2.95
C TYR A 36 7.84 7.84 3.48
N GLN A 37 8.15 8.41 4.64
CA GLN A 37 9.45 8.28 5.28
C GLN A 37 9.75 6.84 5.69
N LEU A 38 8.75 6.11 6.19
CA LEU A 38 8.90 4.69 6.48
C LEU A 38 9.26 3.89 5.22
N GLY A 39 8.62 4.21 4.09
CA GLY A 39 8.96 3.61 2.80
C GLY A 39 10.42 3.85 2.40
N ILE A 40 10.91 5.09 2.57
CA ILE A 40 12.33 5.43 2.33
C ILE A 40 13.26 4.59 3.22
N LEU A 41 12.93 4.42 4.50
CA LEU A 41 13.73 3.63 5.44
C LEU A 41 13.79 2.14 5.06
N PHE A 42 12.72 1.60 4.47
CA PHE A 42 12.71 0.25 3.90
C PHE A 42 13.37 0.15 2.51
N GLY A 43 13.95 1.24 1.99
CA GLY A 43 14.61 1.27 0.69
C GLY A 43 13.64 1.26 -0.51
N ILE A 44 12.37 1.61 -0.30
CA ILE A 44 11.36 1.68 -1.37
C ILE A 44 11.68 2.86 -2.29
N GLN A 45 11.86 2.57 -3.58
CA GLN A 45 12.17 3.56 -4.62
C GLN A 45 11.05 3.71 -5.66
N GLY A 46 10.03 2.86 -5.62
CA GLY A 46 8.91 2.87 -6.57
C GLY A 46 7.68 2.14 -6.03
N THR A 47 6.53 2.36 -6.66
CA THR A 47 5.25 1.76 -6.28
C THR A 47 4.65 0.93 -7.43
N PRO A 48 3.93 -0.17 -7.16
CA PRO A 48 3.69 -0.75 -5.83
C PRO A 48 4.96 -1.41 -5.26
N ALA A 49 5.05 -1.44 -3.93
CA ALA A 49 6.09 -2.13 -3.18
C ALA A 49 5.45 -2.91 -2.04
N ILE A 50 5.88 -4.15 -1.83
CA ILE A 50 5.19 -5.11 -0.97
C ILE A 50 6.17 -5.57 0.10
N LEU A 51 5.87 -5.25 1.36
CA LEU A 51 6.64 -5.68 2.52
C LEU A 51 5.98 -6.91 3.13
N LEU A 52 6.74 -8.01 3.24
CA LEU A 52 6.28 -9.24 3.87
C LEU A 52 6.44 -9.18 5.40
N GLU A 53 5.76 -10.08 6.11
CA GLU A 53 5.82 -10.17 7.58
C GLU A 53 7.22 -10.43 8.13
N ASN A 54 8.09 -11.08 7.35
CA ASN A 54 9.49 -11.33 7.71
C ASN A 54 10.44 -10.15 7.38
N GLY A 55 9.90 -9.02 6.89
CA GLY A 55 10.68 -7.83 6.51
C GLY A 55 11.25 -7.86 5.09
N LEU A 56 11.03 -8.94 4.32
CA LEU A 56 11.45 -8.97 2.91
C LEU A 56 10.61 -7.98 2.08
N MET A 57 11.29 -7.17 1.28
CA MET A 57 10.66 -6.22 0.35
C MET A 57 10.65 -6.79 -1.07
N ILE A 58 9.47 -6.86 -1.68
CA ILE A 58 9.26 -7.22 -3.08
C ILE A 58 8.95 -5.94 -3.86
N PRO A 59 9.84 -5.51 -4.77
CA PRO A 59 9.60 -4.34 -5.59
C PRO A 59 8.69 -4.67 -6.78
N GLY A 60 7.77 -3.76 -7.10
CA GLY A 60 6.97 -3.82 -8.31
C GLY A 60 5.68 -4.63 -8.19
N TYR A 61 4.93 -4.63 -9.29
CA TYR A 61 3.66 -5.33 -9.40
C TYR A 61 3.86 -6.83 -9.60
N GLN A 62 3.00 -7.62 -8.96
CA GLN A 62 2.84 -9.05 -9.22
C GLN A 62 1.34 -9.33 -9.34
N GLY A 63 0.96 -10.12 -10.35
CA GLY A 63 -0.42 -10.55 -10.51
C GLY A 63 -0.87 -11.46 -9.36
N PRO A 64 -2.18 -11.71 -9.23
CA PRO A 64 -2.71 -12.51 -8.13
C PRO A 64 -2.13 -13.93 -8.06
N GLN A 65 -1.93 -14.58 -9.22
CA GLN A 65 -1.41 -15.96 -9.28
C GLN A 65 0.07 -16.00 -8.90
N GLU A 66 0.88 -15.10 -9.46
CA GLU A 66 2.31 -14.99 -9.20
C GLU A 66 2.57 -14.64 -7.73
N MET A 67 1.80 -13.68 -7.18
CA MET A 67 1.91 -13.30 -5.78
C MET A 67 1.56 -14.47 -4.86
N LYS A 68 0.48 -15.21 -5.14
CA LYS A 68 0.12 -16.38 -4.34
C LYS A 68 1.23 -17.42 -4.32
N GLN A 69 1.80 -17.74 -5.48
CA GLN A 69 2.91 -18.68 -5.59
C GLN A 69 4.15 -18.20 -4.82
N LEU A 70 4.45 -16.90 -4.88
CA LEU A 70 5.55 -16.30 -4.13
C LEU A 70 5.33 -16.47 -2.62
N LEU A 71 4.15 -16.11 -2.12
CA LEU A 71 3.82 -16.18 -0.70
C LEU A 71 3.83 -17.63 -0.17
N ASP A 72 3.34 -18.59 -0.95
CA ASP A 72 3.36 -20.01 -0.57
C ASP A 72 4.79 -20.55 -0.44
N LYS A 73 5.68 -20.15 -1.35
CA LYS A 73 7.11 -20.51 -1.29
C LYS A 73 7.80 -19.92 -0.05
N GLN A 74 7.48 -18.68 0.32
CA GLN A 74 8.03 -18.04 1.52
C GLN A 74 7.54 -18.70 2.81
N LYS A 75 6.29 -19.14 2.87
CA LYS A 75 5.75 -19.87 4.03
C LYS A 75 6.40 -21.24 4.23
N SER A 76 6.77 -21.90 3.14
CA SER A 76 7.34 -23.26 3.17
C SER A 76 8.85 -23.27 3.51
N GLY A 77 9.49 -22.09 3.54
CA GLY A 77 10.91 -21.92 3.86
C GLY A 77 11.20 -21.59 5.33
N ASN A 78 10.17 -21.57 6.19
CA ASN A 78 10.26 -21.36 7.63
C ASN A 78 9.87 -22.63 8.40
#